data_AF-A0A1Y5SIJ8-F1
#
_entry.id   AF-A0A1Y5SIJ8-F1
#
_cell.length_a   1.000
_cell.length_b   1.000
_cell.length_c   1.000
_cell.angle_alpha   90.00
_cell.angle_beta   90.00
_cell.angle_gamma   90.00
#
_symmetry.space_group_name_H-M   'P 1'
#
loop_
_entity.id
_entity.type
_entity.pdbx_description
1 polymer ?
#
loop_
_entity_poly.entity_id
_entity_poly.type
_entity_poly.pdbx_seq_one_letter_code
_entity_poly.pdbx_strand_id
1 'polypeptide(L)' 'MKHVPKKTTDDALIQEFLNKGGTVSVGKTKPFPKELGLSKNVWNNKLTKEEKAARDKK' A
#
# COMPACT_ATOMS: atom_id res chain seq x y z
N MET A 1 -24.61 3.59 -16.51
CA MET A 1 -23.86 4.07 -17.70
C MET A 1 -22.98 2.94 -18.19
N LYS A 2 -22.96 2.64 -19.50
CA LYS A 2 -22.02 1.66 -20.05
C LYS A 2 -20.61 2.24 -19.98
N HIS A 3 -19.73 1.63 -19.20
CA HIS A 3 -18.31 1.98 -19.19
C HIS A 3 -17.68 1.38 -20.44
N VAL A 4 -17.40 2.23 -21.43
CA VAL A 4 -16.65 1.85 -22.63
C VAL A 4 -15.18 2.15 -22.33
N PRO A 5 -14.30 1.14 -22.18
CA PRO A 5 -12.90 1.36 -21.88
C PRO A 5 -12.24 2.11 -23.04
N LYS A 6 -11.56 3.21 -22.74
CA LYS A 6 -10.75 3.93 -23.74
C LYS A 6 -9.50 3.09 -24.04
N LYS A 7 -8.97 3.18 -25.25
CA LYS A 7 -7.77 2.41 -25.66
C LYS A 7 -6.53 2.68 -24.79
N THR A 8 -6.48 3.84 -24.14
CA THR A 8 -5.40 4.27 -23.25
C THR A 8 -5.77 4.12 -21.77
N THR A 9 -6.77 3.31 -21.45
CA THR A 9 -7.09 3.01 -20.05
C THR A 9 -5.95 2.19 -19.46
N ASP A 10 -5.62 2.41 -18.19
CA ASP A 10 -4.53 1.73 -17.49
C ASP A 10 -4.59 0.21 -17.65
N ASP A 11 -5.80 -0.38 -17.59
CA ASP A 11 -6.01 -1.82 -17.81
C ASP A 11 -5.53 -2.30 -19.18
N ALA A 12 -5.73 -1.53 -20.24
CA ALA A 12 -5.29 -1.90 -21.59
C ALA A 12 -3.77 -1.88 -21.71
N LEU A 13 -3.12 -0.90 -21.07
CA LEU A 13 -1.65 -0.80 -21.03
C LEU A 13 -1.03 -1.91 -20.18
N ILE A 14 -1.66 -2.25 -19.05
CA ILE A 14 -1.24 -3.36 -18.18
C ILE A 14 -1.35 -4.69 -18.95
N GLN A 15 -2.44 -4.92 -19.67
CA GLN A 15 -2.60 -6.12 -20.49
C GLN A 15 -1.56 -6.21 -21.61
N GLU A 16 -1.27 -5.10 -22.30
CA GLU A 16 -0.22 -5.08 -23.33
C GLU A 16 1.16 -5.38 -22.76
N PHE A 17 1.49 -4.85 -21.58
CA PHE A 17 2.73 -5.14 -20.86
C PHE A 17 2.85 -6.63 -20.48
N LEU A 18 1.78 -7.23 -19.97
CA LEU A 18 1.74 -8.66 -19.61
C LEU A 18 1.85 -9.56 -20.85
N ASN A 19 1.14 -9.24 -21.94
CA ASN A 19 1.15 -10.00 -23.19
C ASN A 19 2.53 -9.98 -23.88
N LYS A 20 3.32 -8.92 -23.70
CA LYS A 20 4.71 -8.82 -24.17
C LYS A 20 5.71 -9.58 -23.29
N GLY A 21 5.25 -10.30 -22.27
CA GLY A 21 6.09 -11.06 -21.34
C GLY A 21 6.57 -10.27 -20.12
N GLY A 22 6.02 -9.08 -19.87
CA GLY A 22 6.27 -8.34 -18.64
C GLY A 22 5.67 -9.05 -17.42
N THR A 23 6.33 -8.92 -16.27
CA THR A 23 5.85 -9.50 -15.01
C THR A 23 5.59 -8.41 -13.99
N VAL A 24 4.41 -8.43 -13.38
CA VAL A 24 4.07 -7.53 -12.27
C VAL A 24 4.43 -8.25 -10.98
N SER A 25 5.53 -7.83 -10.35
CA SER A 25 5.91 -8.32 -9.03
C SER A 25 5.48 -7.30 -7.97
N VAL A 26 4.57 -7.72 -7.10
CA VAL A 26 4.30 -6.96 -5.87
C VAL A 26 5.35 -7.39 -4.85
N GLY A 27 6.44 -6.62 -4.76
CA GLY A 27 7.42 -6.82 -3.71
C GLY A 27 6.76 -6.69 -2.34
N LYS A 28 7.18 -7.52 -1.37
CA LYS A 28 6.77 -7.33 0.02
C LYS A 28 7.31 -5.98 0.47
N THR A 29 6.43 -4.98 0.57
CA THR A 29 6.79 -3.70 1.19
C THR A 29 7.18 -3.98 2.62
N LYS A 30 8.33 -3.44 3.07
CA LYS A 30 8.73 -3.52 4.47
C LYS A 30 7.55 -3.04 5.31
N PRO A 31 7.11 -3.82 6.33
CA PRO A 31 6.01 -3.38 7.18
C PRO A 31 6.37 -2.00 7.73
N PHE A 32 5.43 -1.06 7.58
CA PHE A 32 5.64 0.28 8.08
C PHE A 32 6.03 0.23 9.55
N PRO A 33 7.02 1.04 9.99
CA PRO A 33 7.36 1.16 11.39
C PRO A 33 6.08 1.37 12.20
N LYS A 34 5.84 0.51 13.19
CA LYS A 34 4.65 0.56 14.04
C LYS A 34 4.52 1.90 14.82
N GLU A 35 5.61 2.67 14.87
CA GLU A 35 5.65 4.01 15.46
C GLU A 35 5.04 5.11 14.59
N LEU A 36 4.80 4.85 13.29
CA LEU A 36 4.27 5.85 12.36
C LEU A 36 2.79 6.22 12.59
N GLY A 37 2.09 5.51 13.47
CA GLY A 37 0.72 5.90 13.85
C GLY A 37 -0.25 6.02 12.68
N LEU A 38 -0.07 5.23 11.61
CA LEU A 38 -0.81 5.38 10.35
C LEU A 38 -2.33 5.13 10.49
N SER A 39 -2.79 4.62 11.63
CA SER A 39 -4.21 4.52 11.96
C SER A 39 -4.74 5.85 12.52
N LYS A 40 -5.93 6.28 12.07
CA LYS A 40 -6.71 7.39 12.66
C LYS A 40 -6.09 8.80 12.53
N ASN A 41 -5.47 9.15 11.40
CA ASN A 41 -4.95 10.50 11.14
C ASN A 41 -3.89 10.99 12.14
N VAL A 42 -3.21 10.07 12.84
CA VAL A 42 -2.18 10.38 13.84
C VAL A 42 -0.82 10.56 13.16
N TRP A 43 -0.79 11.34 12.07
CA TRP A 43 0.42 11.55 11.30
C TRP A 43 1.48 12.24 12.16
N ASN A 44 2.64 11.59 12.34
CA ASN A 44 3.80 12.07 13.09
C ASN A 44 3.68 12.10 14.63
N ASN A 45 2.68 11.44 15.24
CA ASN A 45 2.65 11.31 16.71
C ASN A 45 3.34 10.01 17.16
N LYS A 46 4.51 10.14 17.78
CA LYS A 46 5.25 9.00 18.34
C LYS A 46 4.61 8.57 19.65
N LEU A 47 4.42 7.25 19.82
CA LEU A 47 3.98 6.66 21.10
C LEU A 47 4.96 7.01 22.22
N THR A 48 4.43 7.27 23.42
CA THR A 48 5.23 7.45 24.64
C THR A 48 5.86 6.12 25.08
N LYS A 49 6.79 6.15 26.04
CA LYS A 49 7.51 4.96 26.52
C LYS A 49 6.54 3.94 27.15
N GLU A 50 5.53 4.45 27.85
CA GLU A 50 4.49 3.68 28.53
C GLU A 50 3.55 3.01 27.51
N GLU A 51 3.16 3.72 26.46
CA GLU A 51 2.33 3.20 25.38
C GLU A 51 3.04 2.12 24.56
N LYS A 52 4.35 2.27 24.33
CA LYS A 52 5.18 1.22 23.71
C LYS A 52 5.22 -0.04 24.57
N ALA A 53 5.44 0.10 25.87
CA ALA A 53 5.50 -1.03 26.80
C ALA A 53 4.17 -1.77 26.94
N ALA A 54 3.04 -1.06 26.93
CA ALA A 54 1.70 -1.66 26.95
C ALA A 54 1.40 -2.42 25.65
N ARG A 55 1.89 -1.94 24.51
CA ARG A 55 1.73 -2.60 23.20
C ARG A 55 2.58 -3.86 23.07
N ASP A 56 3.85 -3.80 23.48
CA ASP A 56 4.80 -4.90 23.30
C ASP A 56 4.59 -6.05 24.31
N LYS A 57 3.76 -5.83 25.34
CA LYS A 57 3.28 -6.86 26.29
C LYS A 57 2.10 -7.70 25.77
N LYS A 58 1.60 -7.44 24.56
CA LYS A 58 0.46 -8.12 23.95
C LYS A 58 0.89 -8.93 22.74
#